data_AF-A0A9D3PKJ1-F1
#
_entry.id   AF-A0A9D3PKJ1-F1
#
_cell.length_a   1.000
_cell.length_b   1.000
_cell.length_c   1.000
_cell.angle_alpha   90.00
_cell.angle_beta   90.00
_cell.angle_gamma   90.00
#
_symmetry.space_group_name_H-M   'P 1'
#
loop_
_entity.id
_entity.type
_entity.pdbx_description
1 polymer ?
#
loop_
_entity_poly.entity_id
_entity_poly.type
_entity_poly.pdbx_seq_one_letter_code
_entity_poly.pdbx_strand_id
1 'polypeptide(L)'
;MWFAVRLCVLTSLTGEPYLVAVGTEFRDWQDGFFPLSFRRAAVATALVLNMSGGWSVKDHKNYTNPSTGVKRPRNDVGNRVTVVLGAQWGDEGKGKVVDLLATESDIICRCQGGNNAGHTVVVDGKEYDFHLLPSGIINSKAISFIGNGVVIHLPGLFEEGDKNEKKGLKDWEKRLVISDRAHIVFDFHQAVDGLQEVQRQAQEGKNIGTTKKGIGPTYSSKASRTGLRICDLLADFKEFSARFKNLAQQYQSMFPSLEIDVDAQLRKLKEYAERIRPMVRDGVYFMYEALHGPPKKILVEGANAALLDIDFGTYPFVTSSNCTVGGVCTGLGVPPQNVGEVYGVVKAYTTRVGIGAFPTEQLNEIGELLQTRGHEVGVTTGRKRRCGWLDLVILRYAHMINGFTAFALTKLDILDVLDEIKVGVAYKLNGKKIPYFPANMDILQKVEVEYEKLPGWKSDTTAARKWDDLPPKAQNYIRFVENHIGVPIKWVGVGKSRESMIQMF
;
A
#
# COMPACT_ATOMS: atom_id res chain seq x y z
N MET A 1 52.07 19.28 10.03
CA MET A 1 50.71 18.86 9.66
C MET A 1 49.82 20.09 9.83
N TRP A 2 49.43 20.74 8.72
CA TRP A 2 48.47 21.84 8.74
C TRP A 2 47.08 21.23 8.91
N PHE A 3 46.31 21.70 9.90
CA PHE A 3 44.88 21.42 9.97
C PHE A 3 44.10 22.71 9.74
N ALA A 4 43.31 22.69 8.68
CA ALA A 4 42.38 23.75 8.33
C ALA A 4 41.12 23.64 9.20
N VAL A 5 40.81 24.69 9.95
CA VAL A 5 39.50 24.88 10.56
C VAL A 5 38.60 25.50 9.49
N ARG A 6 37.53 24.80 9.08
CA ARG A 6 36.49 25.38 8.21
C ARG A 6 35.60 26.30 9.06
N LEU A 7 35.79 27.60 8.94
CA LEU A 7 34.82 28.61 9.40
C LEU A 7 33.69 28.71 8.36
N CYS A 8 32.45 28.51 8.79
CA CYS A 8 31.27 28.77 7.96
C CYS A 8 30.67 30.11 8.39
N VAL A 9 30.72 31.11 7.51
CA VAL A 9 30.04 32.40 7.71
C VAL A 9 28.67 32.30 7.05
N LEU A 10 27.60 32.34 7.84
CA LEU A 10 26.23 32.44 7.34
C LEU A 10 25.74 33.88 7.57
N THR A 11 25.42 34.57 6.49
CA THR A 11 24.77 35.87 6.52
C THR A 11 23.26 35.70 6.66
N SER A 12 22.64 36.34 7.66
CA SER A 12 21.19 36.45 7.76
C SER A 12 20.67 37.52 6.80
N LEU A 13 19.39 37.43 6.42
CA LEU A 13 18.70 38.39 5.54
C LEU A 13 18.60 39.83 6.10
N THR A 14 19.20 40.12 7.25
CA THR A 14 19.22 41.45 7.88
C THR A 14 20.63 41.99 8.15
N GLY A 15 21.69 41.35 7.66
CA GLY A 15 22.99 42.02 7.43
C GLY A 15 23.93 42.21 8.62
N GLU A 16 23.72 41.60 9.79
CA GLU A 16 24.73 41.63 10.88
C GLU A 16 25.41 40.25 11.07
N PRO A 17 26.75 40.20 11.20
CA PRO A 17 27.47 38.95 11.41
C PRO A 17 27.51 38.54 12.90
N TYR A 18 27.29 37.26 13.17
CA TYR A 18 27.57 36.65 14.47
C TYR A 18 28.26 35.29 14.31
N LEU A 19 29.20 35.01 15.21
CA LEU A 19 30.02 33.79 15.24
C LEU A 19 29.33 32.70 16.04
N VAL A 20 29.19 31.50 15.44
CA VAL A 20 28.77 30.28 16.13
C VAL A 20 29.94 29.31 16.14
N ALA A 21 30.45 28.98 17.32
CA ALA A 21 31.40 27.89 17.50
C ALA A 21 30.62 26.57 17.66
N VAL A 22 30.83 25.63 16.74
CA VAL A 22 30.25 24.28 16.83
C VAL A 22 31.32 23.37 17.42
N GLY A 23 31.19 23.02 18.70
CA GLY A 23 32.05 22.05 19.37
C GLY A 23 31.61 20.62 19.03
N THR A 24 32.54 19.81 18.52
CA THR A 24 32.43 18.35 18.44
C THR A 24 33.26 17.74 19.56
N GLU A 25 32.66 16.93 20.43
CA GLU A 25 33.43 16.05 21.33
C GLU A 25 32.95 14.60 21.20
N PHE A 26 33.92 13.71 21.05
CA PHE A 26 33.82 12.27 21.21
C PHE A 26 35.03 11.77 22.02
N ARG A 27 34.72 10.82 22.91
CA ARG A 27 35.54 9.80 23.60
C ARG A 27 36.24 10.10 24.93
N ASP A 28 35.72 9.38 25.94
CA ASP A 28 36.38 8.45 26.87
C ASP A 28 37.75 8.82 27.45
N TRP A 29 37.81 8.98 28.77
CA TRP A 29 38.95 8.55 29.60
C TRP A 29 38.52 8.31 31.07
N GLN A 30 39.12 7.27 31.67
CA GLN A 30 38.77 6.61 32.93
C GLN A 30 39.44 7.22 34.19
N ASP A 31 38.81 6.93 35.33
CA ASP A 31 39.31 6.81 36.72
C ASP A 31 39.67 8.04 37.57
N GLY A 32 38.97 8.17 38.73
CA GLY A 32 39.42 8.98 39.87
C GLY A 32 38.33 9.49 40.84
N PHE A 33 38.10 8.74 41.93
CA PHE A 33 37.49 9.03 43.26
C PHE A 33 36.84 10.41 43.62
N PHE A 34 35.60 10.30 44.16
CA PHE A 34 34.65 11.17 44.93
C PHE A 34 35.15 12.39 45.77
N PRO A 35 34.25 13.21 46.41
CA PRO A 35 32.84 13.61 46.15
C PRO A 35 32.63 15.15 46.20
N LEU A 36 31.48 15.71 45.75
CA LEU A 36 30.69 16.76 46.46
C LEU A 36 29.58 17.40 45.59
N SER A 37 28.36 17.37 46.12
CA SER A 37 27.22 18.29 45.94
C SER A 37 26.84 18.79 44.52
N PHE A 38 25.89 18.12 43.86
CA PHE A 38 25.08 18.73 42.80
C PHE A 38 23.97 19.60 43.40
N ARG A 39 24.16 20.93 43.39
CA ARG A 39 23.05 21.90 43.46
C ARG A 39 22.63 22.26 42.04
N ARG A 40 21.30 22.23 41.82
CA ARG A 40 20.62 22.71 40.62
C ARG A 40 21.10 24.12 40.24
N ALA A 41 21.59 24.29 39.01
CA ALA A 41 21.68 25.60 38.37
C ALA A 41 20.66 25.64 37.22
N ALA A 42 19.53 26.30 37.50
CA ALA A 42 18.64 26.79 36.48
C ALA A 42 19.34 27.93 35.73
N VAL A 43 19.42 27.85 34.40
CA VAL A 43 19.81 29.01 33.59
C VAL A 43 18.61 29.95 33.55
N ALA A 44 18.67 30.98 34.38
CA ALA A 44 17.80 32.14 34.31
C ALA A 44 18.32 33.08 33.21
N THR A 45 17.56 33.21 32.13
CA THR A 45 17.78 34.27 31.14
C THR A 45 17.28 35.58 31.73
N ALA A 46 18.20 36.50 32.03
CA ALA A 46 17.89 37.85 32.46
C ALA A 46 17.24 38.64 31.31
N LEU A 47 15.98 39.00 31.52
CA LEU A 47 15.23 39.96 30.74
C LEU A 47 15.75 41.36 31.12
N VAL A 48 16.46 42.05 30.22
CA VAL A 48 16.65 43.51 30.35
C VAL A 48 15.51 44.17 29.60
N LEU A 49 14.54 44.66 30.37
CA LEU A 49 13.52 45.61 29.95
C LEU A 49 14.21 46.90 29.47
N ASN A 50 13.90 47.31 28.24
CA ASN A 50 13.88 48.74 27.93
C ASN A 50 12.48 49.09 27.41
N MET A 51 11.70 49.69 28.30
CA MET A 51 10.34 50.15 28.04
C MET A 51 10.39 51.52 27.40
N SER A 52 9.99 51.64 26.14
CA SER A 52 9.36 52.85 25.61
C SER A 52 8.56 52.50 24.36
N GLY A 53 7.25 52.27 24.54
CA GLY A 53 6.32 51.99 23.44
C GLY A 53 5.17 51.12 23.92
N GLY A 54 4.17 51.72 24.57
CA GLY A 54 2.97 51.01 25.01
C GLY A 54 2.18 50.49 23.82
N TRP A 55 2.07 49.18 23.66
CA TRP A 55 1.13 48.55 22.74
C TRP A 55 -0.16 48.21 23.50
N SER A 56 -1.20 48.99 23.23
CA SER A 56 -2.55 48.79 23.73
C SER A 56 -3.21 47.62 22.99
N VAL A 57 -3.83 46.70 23.74
CA VAL A 57 -4.58 45.54 23.23
C VAL A 57 -5.95 45.99 22.71
N LYS A 58 -5.97 46.84 21.67
CA LYS A 58 -7.22 47.38 21.10
C LYS A 58 -7.22 47.58 19.57
N ASP A 59 -6.43 46.86 18.78
CA ASP A 59 -6.50 46.97 17.30
C ASP A 59 -6.61 45.61 16.58
N HIS A 60 -7.67 44.86 16.91
CA HIS A 60 -8.12 43.72 16.10
C HIS A 60 -9.59 43.86 15.69
N LYS A 61 -9.94 45.03 15.13
CA LYS A 61 -11.16 45.19 14.35
C LYS A 61 -10.88 45.98 13.08
N ASN A 62 -11.44 45.47 11.98
CA ASN A 62 -11.57 46.07 10.66
C ASN A 62 -10.42 45.88 9.67
N TYR A 63 -10.32 44.65 9.15
CA TYR A 63 -10.12 44.46 7.71
C TYR A 63 -11.43 43.95 7.11
N THR A 64 -12.25 44.86 6.60
CA THR A 64 -13.35 44.56 5.67
C THR A 64 -12.77 44.48 4.27
N ASN A 65 -12.55 43.26 3.77
CA ASN A 65 -12.28 43.02 2.35
C ASN A 65 -13.59 42.56 1.68
N PRO A 66 -14.09 43.25 0.64
CA PRO A 66 -15.32 42.86 -0.04
C PRO A 66 -14.98 41.84 -1.14
N SER A 67 -15.10 40.56 -0.82
CA SER A 67 -15.27 39.50 -1.81
C SER A 67 -16.00 38.35 -1.15
N THR A 68 -17.05 37.86 -1.80
CA THR A 68 -17.92 36.76 -1.42
C THR A 68 -17.19 35.43 -1.32
N GLY A 69 -16.28 35.29 -0.36
CA GLY A 69 -15.63 34.05 0.02
C GLY A 69 -16.32 33.49 1.25
N VAL A 70 -17.02 32.37 1.10
CA VAL A 70 -17.51 31.57 2.24
C VAL A 70 -16.32 31.29 3.14
N LYS A 71 -16.30 31.85 4.36
CA LYS A 71 -15.29 31.53 5.37
C LYS A 71 -15.44 30.05 5.71
N ARG A 72 -14.55 29.20 5.19
CA ARG A 72 -14.52 27.78 5.57
C ARG A 72 -14.34 27.69 7.09
N PRO A 73 -15.14 26.87 7.79
CA PRO A 73 -14.98 26.70 9.22
C PRO A 73 -13.57 26.17 9.52
N ARG A 74 -13.00 26.55 10.67
CA ARG A 74 -11.60 26.24 11.07
C ARG A 74 -11.25 24.74 11.11
N ASN A 75 -12.23 23.84 10.91
CA ASN A 75 -12.09 22.38 10.92
C ASN A 75 -12.56 21.70 9.61
N ASP A 76 -12.77 22.44 8.52
CA ASP A 76 -13.09 21.82 7.22
C ASP A 76 -11.83 21.22 6.60
N VAL A 77 -11.63 19.91 6.80
CA VAL A 77 -10.54 19.15 6.20
C VAL A 77 -10.74 18.88 4.70
N GLY A 78 -11.87 19.30 4.11
CA GLY A 78 -12.22 19.03 2.72
C GLY A 78 -12.69 17.59 2.49
N ASN A 79 -12.62 17.13 1.25
CA ASN A 79 -12.94 15.76 0.89
C ASN A 79 -12.02 14.77 1.60
N ARG A 80 -12.59 13.62 1.96
CA ARG A 80 -11.84 12.49 2.51
C ARG A 80 -11.75 11.36 1.49
N VAL A 81 -10.67 10.60 1.56
CA VAL A 81 -10.46 9.42 0.72
C VAL A 81 -11.03 8.18 1.42
N THR A 82 -11.77 7.38 0.67
CA THR A 82 -12.19 6.03 1.07
C THR A 82 -11.16 5.03 0.58
N VAL A 83 -10.72 4.11 1.44
CA VAL A 83 -9.62 3.19 1.15
C VAL A 83 -10.10 1.75 1.21
N VAL A 84 -9.67 0.91 0.27
CA VAL A 84 -9.90 -0.54 0.29
C VAL A 84 -8.56 -1.27 0.36
N LEU A 85 -8.30 -1.99 1.45
CA LEU A 85 -7.05 -2.72 1.70
C LEU A 85 -7.30 -4.20 1.96
N GLY A 86 -6.28 -5.04 1.72
CA GLY A 86 -6.36 -6.48 1.98
C GLY A 86 -5.93 -6.75 3.41
N ALA A 87 -6.71 -7.55 4.15
CA ALA A 87 -6.45 -7.80 5.56
C ALA A 87 -5.58 -9.05 5.82
N GLN A 88 -5.22 -9.81 4.77
CA GLN A 88 -4.50 -11.09 4.88
C GLN A 88 -3.22 -11.06 4.02
N TRP A 89 -2.96 -12.12 3.23
CA TRP A 89 -1.81 -12.25 2.31
C TRP A 89 -2.20 -12.02 0.83
N GLY A 90 -3.26 -11.28 0.54
CA GLY A 90 -3.71 -11.01 -0.81
C GLY A 90 -4.79 -11.98 -1.30
N ASP A 91 -5.26 -11.75 -2.52
CA ASP A 91 -6.32 -12.53 -3.17
C ASP A 91 -7.66 -12.59 -2.41
N GLU A 92 -7.93 -11.63 -1.53
CA GLU A 92 -9.17 -11.56 -0.73
C GLU A 92 -10.39 -11.13 -1.56
N GLY A 93 -10.21 -10.81 -2.85
CA GLY A 93 -11.31 -10.33 -3.70
C GLY A 93 -11.58 -8.83 -3.59
N LYS A 94 -10.56 -8.02 -3.23
CA LYS A 94 -10.64 -6.55 -3.17
C LYS A 94 -11.28 -5.92 -4.39
N GLY A 95 -10.97 -6.44 -5.58
CA GLY A 95 -11.50 -5.92 -6.84
C GLY A 95 -13.03 -5.83 -6.86
N LYS A 96 -13.76 -6.71 -6.17
CA LYS A 96 -15.23 -6.63 -6.08
C LYS A 96 -15.72 -5.46 -5.24
N VAL A 97 -15.04 -5.21 -4.11
CA VAL A 97 -15.37 -4.07 -3.23
C VAL A 97 -15.01 -2.76 -3.94
N VAL A 98 -13.86 -2.73 -4.63
CA VAL A 98 -13.45 -1.59 -5.44
C VAL A 98 -14.44 -1.35 -6.58
N ASP A 99 -14.86 -2.39 -7.30
CA ASP A 99 -15.85 -2.30 -8.38
C ASP A 99 -17.22 -1.76 -7.90
N LEU A 100 -17.67 -2.23 -6.73
CA LEU A 100 -18.89 -1.71 -6.09
C LEU A 100 -18.77 -0.21 -5.80
N LEU A 101 -17.69 0.23 -5.16
CA LEU A 101 -17.49 1.61 -4.75
C LEU A 101 -17.11 2.55 -5.91
N ALA A 102 -16.44 2.02 -6.95
CA ALA A 102 -15.98 2.79 -8.09
C ALA A 102 -17.14 3.36 -8.93
N THR A 103 -18.32 2.72 -8.89
CA THR A 103 -19.51 3.18 -9.61
C THR A 103 -19.95 4.58 -9.18
N GLU A 104 -19.72 4.95 -7.92
CA GLU A 104 -20.08 6.25 -7.36
C GLU A 104 -18.88 7.18 -7.15
N SER A 105 -17.67 6.77 -7.51
CA SER A 105 -16.46 7.53 -7.26
C SER A 105 -16.15 8.51 -8.39
N ASP A 106 -15.70 9.71 -8.05
CA ASP A 106 -15.24 10.72 -9.01
C ASP A 106 -13.77 10.48 -9.40
N ILE A 107 -12.96 9.98 -8.45
CA ILE A 107 -11.54 9.67 -8.64
C ILE A 107 -11.24 8.30 -8.03
N ILE A 108 -10.57 7.43 -8.79
CA ILE A 108 -10.08 6.14 -8.30
C ILE A 108 -8.55 6.11 -8.40
N CYS A 109 -7.90 5.95 -7.26
CA CYS A 109 -6.46 6.08 -7.11
C CYS A 109 -5.79 4.74 -6.83
N ARG A 110 -4.58 4.57 -7.37
CA ARG A 110 -3.60 3.56 -6.93
C ARG A 110 -2.44 4.27 -6.25
N CYS A 111 -2.08 3.86 -5.04
CA CYS A 111 -1.07 4.55 -4.22
C CYS A 111 0.27 3.83 -4.09
N GLN A 112 0.33 2.51 -4.27
CA GLN A 112 1.57 1.73 -4.16
C GLN A 112 1.62 0.53 -5.11
N GLY A 113 2.75 -0.18 -5.07
CA GLY A 113 2.98 -1.40 -5.82
C GLY A 113 3.34 -1.13 -7.27
N GLY A 114 3.11 -2.11 -8.14
CA GLY A 114 3.23 -1.99 -9.59
C GLY A 114 2.30 -2.98 -10.28
N ASN A 115 2.75 -3.60 -11.37
CA ASN A 115 1.99 -4.60 -12.13
C ASN A 115 2.13 -6.04 -11.57
N ASN A 116 2.45 -6.17 -10.27
CA ASN A 116 2.64 -7.44 -9.56
C ASN A 116 1.39 -7.93 -8.81
N ALA A 117 0.34 -7.11 -8.77
CA ALA A 117 -0.98 -7.50 -8.35
C ALA A 117 -1.90 -7.42 -9.58
N GLY A 118 -2.83 -8.34 -9.68
CA GLY A 118 -3.81 -8.36 -10.76
C GLY A 118 -5.19 -8.66 -10.21
N HIS A 119 -6.22 -8.06 -10.81
CA HIS A 119 -7.59 -8.43 -10.54
C HIS A 119 -8.42 -8.33 -11.81
N THR A 120 -9.40 -9.20 -11.89
CA THR A 120 -10.32 -9.30 -13.02
C THR A 120 -11.66 -8.72 -12.61
N VAL A 121 -12.24 -7.85 -13.44
CA VAL A 121 -13.57 -7.27 -13.24
C VAL A 121 -14.46 -7.66 -14.42
N VAL A 122 -15.68 -8.09 -14.13
CA VAL A 122 -16.68 -8.43 -15.15
C VAL A 122 -17.78 -7.38 -15.15
N VAL A 123 -17.93 -6.66 -16.27
CA VAL A 123 -18.97 -5.65 -16.48
C VAL A 123 -19.68 -5.92 -17.79
N ASP A 124 -21.02 -5.98 -17.77
CA ASP A 124 -21.86 -6.28 -18.93
C ASP A 124 -21.43 -7.54 -19.70
N GLY A 125 -21.03 -8.58 -18.95
CA GLY A 125 -20.55 -9.85 -19.52
C GLY A 125 -19.14 -9.80 -20.11
N LYS A 126 -18.42 -8.68 -20.02
CA LYS A 126 -17.04 -8.52 -20.51
C LYS A 126 -16.04 -8.57 -19.37
N GLU A 127 -15.00 -9.37 -19.54
CA GLU A 127 -13.95 -9.60 -18.55
C GLU A 127 -12.73 -8.71 -18.81
N TYR A 128 -12.45 -7.75 -17.92
CA TYR A 128 -11.29 -6.86 -17.98
C TYR A 128 -10.24 -7.29 -16.96
N ASP A 129 -8.97 -7.26 -17.36
CA ASP A 129 -7.85 -7.68 -16.52
C ASP A 129 -6.96 -6.48 -16.23
N PHE A 130 -6.89 -6.08 -14.95
CA PHE A 130 -6.12 -4.93 -14.53
C PHE A 130 -4.93 -5.35 -13.68
N HIS A 131 -3.79 -4.70 -13.93
CA HIS A 131 -2.57 -4.88 -13.14
C HIS A 131 -2.07 -3.54 -12.63
N LEU A 132 -1.86 -2.55 -13.49
CA LEU A 132 -1.38 -1.22 -13.12
C LEU A 132 -2.47 -0.16 -13.17
N LEU A 133 -3.42 -0.28 -14.11
CA LEU A 133 -4.59 0.60 -14.15
C LEU A 133 -5.45 0.36 -12.89
N PRO A 134 -5.98 1.41 -12.25
CA PRO A 134 -7.01 1.23 -11.23
C PRO A 134 -8.25 0.54 -11.83
N SER A 135 -8.88 -0.42 -11.13
CA SER A 135 -10.07 -1.15 -11.64
C SER A 135 -11.19 -0.21 -12.06
N GLY A 136 -11.34 0.87 -11.30
CA GLY A 136 -12.38 1.86 -11.48
C GLY A 136 -12.31 2.60 -12.81
N ILE A 137 -11.26 2.39 -13.63
CA ILE A 137 -11.18 2.95 -14.99
C ILE A 137 -12.32 2.47 -15.90
N ILE A 138 -13.04 1.41 -15.53
CA ILE A 138 -14.29 1.01 -16.21
C ILE A 138 -15.37 2.09 -16.08
N ASN A 139 -15.41 2.83 -14.97
CA ASN A 139 -16.32 3.95 -14.82
C ASN A 139 -15.87 5.10 -15.74
N SER A 140 -16.57 5.28 -16.85
CA SER A 140 -16.27 6.30 -17.86
C SER A 140 -16.45 7.74 -17.35
N LYS A 141 -17.15 7.94 -16.23
CA LYS A 141 -17.36 9.25 -15.59
C LYS A 141 -16.25 9.61 -14.61
N ALA A 142 -15.44 8.65 -14.19
CA ALA A 142 -14.42 8.85 -13.17
C ALA A 142 -13.02 9.04 -13.77
N ILE A 143 -12.17 9.75 -13.02
CA ILE A 143 -10.74 9.86 -13.31
C ILE A 143 -10.00 8.76 -12.58
N SER A 144 -9.14 8.03 -13.30
CA SER A 144 -8.18 7.11 -12.69
C SER A 144 -6.86 7.82 -12.44
N PHE A 145 -6.28 7.64 -11.25
CA PHE A 145 -5.03 8.27 -10.86
C PHE A 145 -4.00 7.26 -10.39
N ILE A 146 -2.79 7.31 -10.95
CA ILE A 146 -1.63 6.55 -10.49
C ILE A 146 -0.73 7.47 -9.67
N GLY A 147 -0.65 7.21 -8.36
CA GLY A 147 0.09 7.99 -7.38
C GLY A 147 1.61 7.84 -7.45
N ASN A 148 2.32 8.71 -6.75
CA ASN A 148 3.78 8.75 -6.70
C ASN A 148 4.42 7.55 -5.98
N GLY A 149 3.64 6.81 -5.18
CA GLY A 149 4.12 5.60 -4.50
C GLY A 149 4.20 4.38 -5.41
N VAL A 150 3.61 4.43 -6.61
CA VAL A 150 3.59 3.33 -7.60
C VAL A 150 4.90 3.30 -8.40
N VAL A 151 5.32 2.09 -8.78
CA VAL A 151 6.38 1.84 -9.77
C VAL A 151 5.75 1.36 -11.09
N ILE A 152 6.07 2.03 -12.20
CA ILE A 152 5.38 1.89 -13.49
C ILE A 152 6.31 1.24 -14.52
N HIS A 153 5.94 0.06 -15.02
CA HIS A 153 6.54 -0.50 -16.24
C HIS A 153 5.79 0.03 -17.44
N LEU A 154 6.40 0.95 -18.21
CA LEU A 154 5.73 1.64 -19.33
C LEU A 154 5.22 0.67 -20.42
N PRO A 155 6.00 -0.31 -20.90
CA PRO A 155 5.47 -1.31 -21.83
C PRO A 155 4.26 -2.05 -21.26
N GLY A 156 4.34 -2.48 -20.00
CA GLY A 156 3.25 -3.20 -19.33
C GLY A 156 1.98 -2.36 -19.16
N LEU A 157 2.10 -1.07 -18.85
CA LEU A 157 0.96 -0.14 -18.75
C LEU A 157 0.21 -0.05 -20.08
N PHE A 158 0.92 0.19 -21.18
CA PHE A 158 0.30 0.36 -22.49
C PHE A 158 -0.22 -0.96 -23.06
N GLU A 159 0.50 -2.07 -22.85
CA GLU A 159 0.02 -3.40 -23.23
C GLU A 159 -1.30 -3.75 -22.51
N GLU A 160 -1.41 -3.44 -21.22
CA GLU A 160 -2.64 -3.61 -20.43
C GLU A 160 -3.79 -2.75 -20.97
N GLY A 161 -3.53 -1.47 -21.22
CA GLY A 161 -4.50 -0.55 -21.80
C GLY A 161 -5.00 -1.01 -23.17
N ASP A 162 -4.08 -1.31 -24.09
CA ASP A 162 -4.37 -1.76 -25.45
C ASP A 162 -5.15 -3.09 -25.48
N LYS A 163 -4.84 -4.01 -24.54
CA LYS A 163 -5.60 -5.27 -24.37
C LYS A 163 -7.03 -5.01 -23.92
N ASN A 164 -7.24 -4.16 -22.92
CA ASN A 164 -8.57 -3.86 -22.40
C ASN A 164 -9.39 -2.98 -23.37
N GLU A 165 -8.74 -2.13 -24.16
CA GLU A 165 -9.40 -1.31 -25.17
C GLU A 165 -10.02 -2.16 -26.29
N LYS A 166 -9.37 -3.28 -26.66
CA LYS A 166 -9.92 -4.28 -27.58
C LYS A 166 -11.17 -4.97 -27.04
N LYS A 167 -11.30 -5.07 -25.71
CA LYS A 167 -12.48 -5.65 -25.04
C LYS A 167 -13.63 -4.64 -24.89
N GLY A 168 -13.32 -3.35 -24.92
CA GLY A 168 -14.33 -2.29 -24.86
C GLY A 168 -14.00 -1.10 -23.96
N LEU A 169 -12.82 -1.09 -23.31
CA LEU A 169 -12.38 0.01 -22.46
C LEU A 169 -11.92 1.21 -23.30
N LYS A 170 -12.87 1.91 -23.93
CA LYS A 170 -12.59 3.06 -24.78
C LYS A 170 -12.15 4.27 -23.97
N ASP A 171 -11.36 5.13 -24.63
CA ASP A 171 -10.94 6.44 -24.13
C ASP A 171 -10.26 6.41 -22.74
N TRP A 172 -9.60 5.30 -22.39
CA TRP A 172 -8.97 5.14 -21.09
C TRP A 172 -7.83 6.15 -20.87
N GLU A 173 -7.06 6.46 -21.91
CA GLU A 173 -5.98 7.47 -21.86
C GLU A 173 -6.50 8.88 -21.54
N LYS A 174 -7.74 9.21 -21.93
CA LYS A 174 -8.35 10.53 -21.63
C LYS A 174 -8.75 10.70 -20.16
N ARG A 175 -8.81 9.59 -19.43
CA ARG A 175 -9.30 9.52 -18.04
C ARG A 175 -8.24 9.04 -17.07
N LEU A 176 -7.04 8.71 -17.57
CA LEU A 176 -5.90 8.34 -16.74
C LEU A 176 -5.04 9.57 -16.47
N VAL A 177 -4.74 9.78 -15.19
CA VAL A 177 -3.76 10.76 -14.72
C VAL A 177 -2.64 10.01 -14.02
N ILE A 178 -1.39 10.38 -14.31
CA ILE A 178 -0.20 9.74 -13.75
C ILE A 178 0.62 10.79 -13.04
N SER A 179 1.00 10.51 -11.79
CA SER A 179 1.93 11.34 -11.05
C SER A 179 3.30 11.36 -11.72
N ASP A 180 3.78 12.57 -12.02
CA ASP A 180 5.14 12.84 -12.47
C ASP A 180 6.23 12.28 -11.53
N ARG A 181 5.90 12.05 -10.25
CA ARG A 181 6.83 11.54 -9.23
C ARG A 181 6.87 10.01 -9.13
N ALA A 182 6.04 9.28 -9.89
CA ALA A 182 6.08 7.82 -9.93
C ALA A 182 7.41 7.33 -10.53
N HIS A 183 7.95 6.22 -10.02
CA HIS A 183 9.21 5.64 -10.50
C HIS A 183 8.98 4.72 -11.70
N ILE A 184 9.97 4.61 -12.57
CA ILE A 184 9.92 3.75 -13.75
C ILE A 184 10.56 2.41 -13.44
N VAL A 185 9.84 1.34 -13.72
CA VAL A 185 10.38 -0.02 -13.81
C VAL A 185 10.96 -0.18 -15.22
N PHE A 186 12.27 -0.43 -15.33
CA PHE A 186 12.92 -0.74 -16.60
C PHE A 186 12.99 -2.25 -16.84
N ASP A 187 13.20 -2.66 -18.09
CA ASP A 187 13.27 -4.08 -18.46
C ASP A 187 14.41 -4.80 -17.72
N PHE A 188 15.54 -4.11 -17.50
CA PHE A 188 16.64 -4.68 -16.71
C PHE A 188 16.29 -4.85 -15.23
N HIS A 189 15.35 -4.09 -14.65
CA HIS A 189 14.85 -4.37 -13.31
C HIS A 189 14.10 -5.71 -13.28
N GLN A 190 13.33 -6.04 -14.33
CA GLN A 190 12.62 -7.34 -14.42
C GLN A 190 13.61 -8.50 -14.58
N ALA A 191 14.63 -8.32 -15.42
CA ALA A 191 15.70 -9.31 -15.59
C ALA A 191 16.45 -9.56 -14.27
N VAL A 192 16.82 -8.51 -13.56
CA VAL A 192 17.52 -8.60 -12.26
C VAL A 192 16.66 -9.29 -11.19
N ASP A 193 15.35 -8.99 -11.12
CA ASP A 193 14.43 -9.67 -10.21
C ASP A 193 14.41 -11.18 -10.45
N GLY A 194 14.40 -11.60 -11.73
CA GLY A 194 14.52 -13.01 -12.10
C GLY A 194 15.87 -13.65 -11.71
N LEU A 195 16.98 -12.93 -11.92
CA LEU A 195 18.33 -13.40 -11.56
C LEU A 195 18.50 -13.55 -10.05
N GLN A 196 18.00 -12.59 -9.26
CA GLN A 196 18.07 -12.61 -7.80
C GLN A 196 17.33 -13.82 -7.21
N GLU A 197 16.17 -14.19 -7.77
CA GLU A 197 15.45 -15.39 -7.33
C GLU A 197 16.24 -16.68 -7.58
N VAL A 198 16.89 -16.79 -8.74
CA VAL A 198 17.73 -17.97 -9.07
C VAL A 198 18.94 -18.04 -8.13
N GLN A 199 19.62 -16.90 -7.91
CA GLN A 199 20.77 -16.83 -7.02
C GLN A 199 20.40 -17.17 -5.58
N ARG A 200 19.29 -16.61 -5.07
CA ARG A 200 18.80 -16.89 -3.72
C ARG A 200 18.43 -18.36 -3.55
N GLN A 201 17.75 -18.95 -4.52
CA GLN A 201 17.43 -20.38 -4.48
C GLN A 201 18.69 -21.24 -4.44
N ALA A 202 19.73 -20.89 -5.20
CA ALA A 202 21.00 -21.62 -5.20
C ALA A 202 21.78 -21.49 -3.87
N GLN A 203 21.72 -20.33 -3.22
CA GLN A 203 22.49 -20.04 -1.99
C GLN A 203 21.76 -20.46 -0.72
N GLU A 204 20.46 -20.18 -0.62
CA GLU A 204 19.67 -20.32 0.60
C GLU A 204 18.71 -21.53 0.55
N GLY A 205 18.64 -22.24 -0.59
CA GLY A 205 17.69 -23.33 -0.83
C GLY A 205 16.23 -22.88 -0.87
N LYS A 206 15.98 -21.56 -0.85
CA LYS A 206 14.65 -20.94 -0.73
C LYS A 206 14.53 -19.79 -1.73
N ASN A 207 13.36 -19.65 -2.34
CA ASN A 207 13.01 -18.48 -3.15
C ASN A 207 11.98 -17.62 -2.40
N ILE A 208 11.96 -16.31 -2.61
CA ILE A 208 10.89 -15.48 -2.04
C ILE A 208 9.58 -15.76 -2.80
N GLY A 209 9.69 -16.10 -4.08
CA GLY A 209 8.57 -16.27 -4.99
C GLY A 209 8.15 -14.93 -5.59
N THR A 210 9.11 -14.09 -5.99
CA THR A 210 8.80 -12.79 -6.60
C THR A 210 8.02 -12.98 -7.91
N THR A 211 7.32 -11.93 -8.33
CA THR A 211 6.57 -11.95 -9.61
C THR A 211 7.46 -11.75 -10.82
N LYS A 212 8.77 -11.53 -10.63
CA LYS A 212 9.75 -11.22 -11.69
C LYS A 212 9.35 -10.01 -12.53
N LYS A 213 8.64 -9.07 -11.90
CA LYS A 213 8.14 -7.83 -12.52
C LYS A 213 9.03 -6.62 -12.23
N GLY A 214 10.17 -6.82 -11.56
CA GLY A 214 11.14 -5.74 -11.31
C GLY A 214 10.74 -4.78 -10.20
N ILE A 215 9.75 -5.16 -9.37
CA ILE A 215 9.22 -4.31 -8.30
C ILE A 215 10.29 -4.06 -7.24
N GLY A 216 10.89 -5.13 -6.71
CA GLY A 216 11.94 -5.05 -5.70
C GLY A 216 13.16 -4.25 -6.16
N PRO A 217 13.76 -4.57 -7.32
CA PRO A 217 14.87 -3.79 -7.85
C PRO A 217 14.54 -2.30 -8.08
N THR A 218 13.33 -1.98 -8.55
CA THR A 218 12.92 -0.58 -8.73
C THR A 218 12.78 0.17 -7.40
N TYR A 219 12.17 -0.45 -6.38
CA TYR A 219 12.11 0.15 -5.04
C TYR A 219 13.49 0.26 -4.38
N SER A 220 14.41 -0.66 -4.67
CA SER A 220 15.82 -0.55 -4.25
C SER A 220 16.52 0.64 -4.91
N SER A 221 16.31 0.86 -6.20
CA SER A 221 16.78 2.06 -6.92
C SER A 221 16.18 3.35 -6.35
N LYS A 222 14.90 3.34 -5.98
CA LYS A 222 14.22 4.45 -5.30
C LYS A 222 14.89 4.76 -3.95
N ALA A 223 15.09 3.76 -3.11
CA ALA A 223 15.75 3.90 -1.81
C ALA A 223 17.21 4.37 -1.95
N SER A 224 17.90 3.90 -2.98
CA SER A 224 19.28 4.29 -3.29
C SER A 224 19.37 5.71 -3.88
N ARG A 225 18.25 6.29 -4.31
CA ARG A 225 18.14 7.60 -5.00
C ARG A 225 18.83 7.62 -6.37
N THR A 226 19.01 6.45 -6.98
CA THR A 226 19.58 6.28 -8.33
C THR A 226 18.50 6.02 -9.38
N GLY A 227 17.28 5.69 -8.95
CA GLY A 227 16.13 5.46 -9.83
C GLY A 227 15.69 6.68 -10.62
N LEU A 228 14.91 6.42 -11.68
CA LEU A 228 14.34 7.43 -12.56
C LEU A 228 12.82 7.45 -12.44
N ARG A 229 12.24 8.63 -12.60
CA ARG A 229 10.81 8.91 -12.46
C ARG A 229 10.21 9.40 -13.78
N ILE A 230 8.88 9.46 -13.84
CA ILE A 230 8.13 9.97 -14.99
C ILE A 230 8.53 11.42 -15.33
N CYS A 231 8.76 12.27 -14.33
CA CYS A 231 9.23 13.64 -14.54
C CYS A 231 10.60 13.69 -15.24
N ASP A 232 11.49 12.75 -14.93
CA ASP A 232 12.83 12.67 -15.54
C ASP A 232 12.70 12.28 -17.02
N LEU A 233 11.80 11.36 -17.36
CA LEU A 233 11.54 10.94 -18.74
C LEU A 233 10.99 12.07 -19.62
N LEU A 234 10.14 12.93 -19.05
CA LEU A 234 9.45 13.99 -19.80
C LEU A 234 10.24 15.31 -19.90
N ALA A 235 11.34 15.44 -19.16
CA ALA A 235 12.23 16.60 -19.15
C ALA A 235 13.22 16.55 -20.34
N ASP A 236 14.50 16.89 -20.11
CA ASP A 236 15.54 16.76 -21.13
C ASP A 236 15.91 15.29 -21.33
N PHE A 237 15.54 14.76 -22.50
CA PHE A 237 15.79 13.36 -22.86
C PHE A 237 17.29 13.01 -22.95
N LYS A 238 18.17 14.00 -23.20
CA LYS A 238 19.63 13.77 -23.20
C LYS A 238 20.12 13.47 -21.79
N GLU A 239 19.68 14.24 -20.80
CA GLU A 239 20.01 14.03 -19.39
C GLU A 239 19.41 12.73 -18.86
N PHE A 240 18.13 12.46 -19.21
CA PHE A 240 17.50 11.19 -18.92
C PHE A 240 18.31 10.00 -19.47
N SER A 241 18.76 10.09 -20.72
CA SER A 241 19.56 9.05 -21.37
C SER A 241 20.90 8.81 -20.66
N ALA A 242 21.57 9.87 -20.21
CA ALA A 242 22.81 9.76 -19.46
C ALA A 242 22.60 9.07 -18.11
N ARG A 243 21.56 9.47 -17.35
CA ARG A 243 21.23 8.84 -16.06
C ARG A 243 20.78 7.39 -16.22
N PHE A 244 20.03 7.07 -17.28
CA PHE A 244 19.63 5.70 -17.61
C PHE A 244 20.85 4.81 -17.87
N LYS A 245 21.81 5.29 -18.68
CA LYS A 245 23.06 4.58 -18.97
C LYS A 245 23.86 4.29 -17.70
N ASN A 246 23.98 5.27 -16.82
CA ASN A 246 24.68 5.10 -15.53
C ASN A 246 23.99 4.05 -14.66
N LEU A 247 22.65 4.07 -14.56
CA LEU A 247 21.90 3.09 -13.78
C LEU A 247 22.03 1.68 -14.38
N ALA A 248 21.92 1.54 -15.70
CA ALA A 248 22.10 0.27 -16.40
C ALA A 248 23.51 -0.31 -16.14
N GLN A 249 24.56 0.53 -16.24
CA GLN A 249 25.94 0.12 -15.98
C GLN A 249 26.15 -0.33 -14.52
N GLN A 250 25.53 0.34 -13.55
CA GLN A 250 25.56 -0.09 -12.14
C GLN A 250 24.95 -1.50 -11.99
N TYR A 251 23.81 -1.76 -12.62
CA TYR A 251 23.20 -3.10 -12.59
C TYR A 251 24.06 -4.16 -13.29
N GLN A 252 24.67 -3.86 -14.44
CA GLN A 252 25.60 -4.79 -15.10
C GLN A 252 26.83 -5.08 -14.24
N SER A 253 27.31 -4.10 -13.48
CA SER A 253 28.44 -4.29 -12.56
C SER A 253 28.07 -5.19 -11.37
N MET A 254 26.84 -5.09 -10.87
CA MET A 254 26.32 -5.96 -9.79
C MET A 254 25.94 -7.36 -10.30
N PHE A 255 25.50 -7.47 -11.55
CA PHE A 255 25.03 -8.70 -12.18
C PHE A 255 25.75 -8.91 -13.51
N PRO A 256 26.95 -9.53 -13.53
CA PRO A 256 27.76 -9.66 -14.74
C PRO A 256 27.10 -10.44 -15.89
N SER A 257 26.10 -11.28 -15.59
CA SER A 257 25.31 -12.01 -16.60
C SER A 257 24.13 -11.20 -17.17
N LEU A 258 23.94 -9.96 -16.73
CA LEU A 258 22.86 -9.10 -17.19
C LEU A 258 23.23 -8.41 -18.51
N GLU A 259 22.52 -8.78 -19.57
CA GLU A 259 22.61 -8.12 -20.86
C GLU A 259 21.55 -7.01 -20.98
N ILE A 260 21.97 -5.83 -21.41
CA ILE A 260 21.10 -4.67 -21.60
C ILE A 260 21.40 -4.04 -22.96
N ASP A 261 20.42 -4.08 -23.88
CA ASP A 261 20.44 -3.25 -25.08
C ASP A 261 19.97 -1.84 -24.73
N VAL A 262 20.93 -1.01 -24.30
CA VAL A 262 20.70 0.36 -23.85
C VAL A 262 20.04 1.21 -24.93
N ASP A 263 20.54 1.15 -26.17
CA ASP A 263 20.06 2.01 -27.23
C ASP A 263 18.64 1.62 -27.69
N ALA A 264 18.32 0.33 -27.73
CA ALA A 264 16.95 -0.11 -28.03
C ALA A 264 15.96 0.29 -26.93
N GLN A 265 16.32 0.14 -25.66
CA GLN A 265 15.46 0.56 -24.55
C GLN A 265 15.24 2.08 -24.56
N LEU A 266 16.28 2.88 -24.78
CA LEU A 266 16.14 4.34 -24.89
C LEU A 266 15.25 4.75 -26.07
N ARG A 267 15.36 4.10 -27.23
CA ARG A 267 14.45 4.37 -28.37
C ARG A 267 12.99 4.15 -27.99
N LYS A 268 12.66 3.01 -27.39
CA LYS A 268 11.29 2.70 -26.92
C LYS A 268 10.81 3.67 -25.85
N LEU A 269 11.66 4.02 -24.88
CA LEU A 269 11.32 4.98 -23.83
C LEU A 269 10.99 6.37 -24.40
N LYS A 270 11.67 6.79 -25.47
CA LYS A 270 11.35 8.04 -26.16
C LYS A 270 9.96 8.03 -26.80
N GLU A 271 9.55 6.92 -27.40
CA GLU A 271 8.20 6.75 -27.95
C GLU A 271 7.15 6.79 -26.83
N TYR A 272 7.41 6.11 -25.71
CA TYR A 272 6.52 6.14 -24.55
C TYR A 272 6.44 7.51 -23.89
N ALA A 273 7.52 8.32 -23.92
CA ALA A 273 7.51 9.68 -23.40
C ALA A 273 6.44 10.53 -24.10
N GLU A 274 6.33 10.43 -25.42
CA GLU A 274 5.32 11.18 -26.18
C GLU A 274 3.90 10.67 -25.93
N ARG A 275 3.70 9.35 -25.87
CA ARG A 275 2.38 8.76 -25.58
C ARG A 275 1.91 9.07 -24.15
N ILE A 276 2.80 9.04 -23.16
CA ILE A 276 2.42 9.26 -21.75
C ILE A 276 2.23 10.74 -21.39
N ARG A 277 2.90 11.66 -22.10
CA ARG A 277 2.91 13.11 -21.80
C ARG A 277 1.52 13.71 -21.50
N PRO A 278 0.45 13.41 -22.26
CA PRO A 278 -0.87 14.00 -22.00
C PRO A 278 -1.48 13.60 -20.65
N MET A 279 -1.15 12.40 -20.16
CA MET A 279 -1.67 11.82 -18.92
C MET A 279 -0.91 12.29 -17.68
N VAL A 280 0.28 12.87 -17.81
CA VAL A 280 1.13 13.21 -16.66
C VAL A 280 0.75 14.56 -16.07
N ARG A 281 0.66 14.62 -14.74
CA ARG A 281 0.41 15.84 -13.95
C ARG A 281 1.26 15.85 -12.69
N ASP A 282 1.38 17.03 -12.06
CA ASP A 282 1.85 17.10 -10.67
C ASP A 282 0.84 16.36 -9.79
N GLY A 283 1.24 15.18 -9.31
CA GLY A 283 0.34 14.30 -8.57
C GLY A 283 -0.09 14.84 -7.21
N VAL A 284 0.80 15.58 -6.53
CA VAL A 284 0.52 16.12 -5.19
C VAL A 284 -0.48 17.27 -5.31
N TYR A 285 -0.27 18.17 -6.27
CA TYR A 285 -1.18 19.27 -6.53
C TYR A 285 -2.54 18.77 -7.05
N PHE A 286 -2.55 17.76 -7.94
CA PHE A 286 -3.78 17.12 -8.40
C PHE A 286 -4.62 16.59 -7.23
N MET A 287 -4.00 15.88 -6.30
CA MET A 287 -4.69 15.38 -5.10
C MET A 287 -5.08 16.52 -4.16
N TYR A 288 -4.24 17.54 -3.97
CA TYR A 288 -4.57 18.70 -3.15
C TYR A 288 -5.85 19.40 -3.63
N GLU A 289 -5.95 19.65 -4.94
CA GLU A 289 -7.15 20.24 -5.58
C GLU A 289 -8.37 19.33 -5.44
N ALA A 290 -8.19 18.01 -5.60
CA ALA A 290 -9.28 17.05 -5.40
C ALA A 290 -9.79 17.03 -3.95
N LEU A 291 -8.91 17.22 -2.98
CA LEU A 291 -9.25 17.23 -1.56
C LEU A 291 -9.88 18.55 -1.12
N HIS A 292 -9.40 19.68 -1.62
CA HIS A 292 -9.83 21.01 -1.18
C HIS A 292 -10.83 21.69 -2.10
N GLY A 293 -11.14 21.09 -3.25
CA GLY A 293 -12.13 21.58 -4.21
C GLY A 293 -13.58 21.33 -3.77
N PRO A 294 -14.53 21.36 -4.72
CA PRO A 294 -15.92 20.99 -4.45
C PRO A 294 -16.03 19.52 -4.00
N PRO A 295 -17.17 19.11 -3.39
CA PRO A 295 -17.36 17.75 -2.91
C PRO A 295 -17.05 16.69 -3.97
N LYS A 296 -16.17 15.74 -3.64
CA LYS A 296 -15.79 14.60 -4.48
C LYS A 296 -15.66 13.31 -3.67
N LYS A 297 -16.11 12.20 -4.24
CA LYS A 297 -15.87 10.84 -3.75
C LYS A 297 -14.55 10.33 -4.34
N ILE A 298 -13.57 10.11 -3.47
CA ILE A 298 -12.23 9.63 -3.87
C ILE A 298 -12.03 8.23 -3.29
N LEU A 299 -11.82 7.25 -4.16
CA LEU A 299 -11.57 5.86 -3.79
C LEU A 299 -10.10 5.51 -3.99
N VAL A 300 -9.51 4.83 -3.03
CA VAL A 300 -8.12 4.35 -3.09
C VAL A 300 -8.12 2.83 -3.10
N GLU A 301 -7.62 2.27 -4.20
CA GLU A 301 -7.41 0.84 -4.39
C GLU A 301 -6.03 0.44 -3.84
N GLY A 302 -6.04 -0.29 -2.72
CA GLY A 302 -4.84 -0.89 -2.16
C GLY A 302 -4.33 -2.07 -2.98
N ALA A 303 -3.05 -2.04 -3.34
CA ALA A 303 -2.35 -3.20 -3.91
C ALA A 303 -1.92 -4.19 -2.81
N ASN A 304 -1.90 -5.49 -3.15
CA ASN A 304 -1.51 -6.57 -2.24
C ASN A 304 -2.32 -6.55 -0.92
N ALA A 305 -1.72 -6.80 0.24
CA ALA A 305 -2.43 -6.90 1.52
C ALA A 305 -1.50 -6.65 2.69
N ALA A 306 -2.07 -6.44 3.89
CA ALA A 306 -1.36 -6.06 5.10
C ALA A 306 -0.19 -7.01 5.44
N LEU A 307 -0.35 -8.33 5.29
CA LEU A 307 0.70 -9.29 5.65
C LEU A 307 1.78 -9.48 4.57
N LEU A 308 1.63 -8.75 3.44
CA LEU A 308 2.65 -8.58 2.41
C LEU A 308 3.30 -7.19 2.47
N ASP A 309 2.95 -6.35 3.44
CA ASP A 309 3.59 -5.05 3.64
C ASP A 309 5.09 -5.21 3.96
N ILE A 310 5.92 -4.31 3.45
CA ILE A 310 7.38 -4.38 3.65
C ILE A 310 7.80 -4.27 5.13
N ASP A 311 7.06 -3.51 5.94
CA ASP A 311 7.38 -3.27 7.35
C ASP A 311 6.61 -4.21 8.28
N PHE A 312 5.33 -4.42 7.97
CA PHE A 312 4.40 -5.12 8.86
C PHE A 312 4.04 -6.53 8.40
N GLY A 313 4.46 -6.94 7.20
CA GLY A 313 4.19 -8.26 6.68
C GLY A 313 5.07 -9.35 7.28
N THR A 314 4.91 -10.57 6.78
CA THR A 314 5.75 -11.71 7.17
C THR A 314 7.13 -11.66 6.50
N TYR A 315 7.94 -10.66 6.83
CA TYR A 315 9.27 -10.45 6.27
C TYR A 315 10.16 -11.71 6.45
N PRO A 316 10.95 -12.10 5.43
CA PRO A 316 11.21 -11.43 4.15
C PRO A 316 10.20 -11.77 3.03
N PHE A 317 9.16 -12.55 3.30
CA PHE A 317 8.20 -13.03 2.29
C PHE A 317 7.06 -12.01 2.09
N VAL A 318 7.44 -10.82 1.66
CA VAL A 318 6.61 -9.62 1.52
C VAL A 318 6.87 -8.95 0.17
N THR A 319 6.06 -7.95 -0.18
CA THR A 319 6.39 -7.05 -1.29
C THR A 319 7.32 -5.92 -0.82
N SER A 320 7.76 -5.07 -1.74
CA SER A 320 8.69 -3.96 -1.47
C SER A 320 7.98 -2.62 -1.26
N SER A 321 6.68 -2.64 -0.95
CA SER A 321 5.85 -1.45 -0.76
C SER A 321 5.02 -1.54 0.51
N ASN A 322 4.57 -0.40 1.02
CA ASN A 322 3.60 -0.34 2.11
C ASN A 322 2.19 -0.61 1.58
N CYS A 323 1.62 -1.75 1.96
CA CYS A 323 0.28 -2.21 1.59
C CYS A 323 -0.79 -1.84 2.63
N THR A 324 -0.38 -1.07 3.63
CA THR A 324 -1.20 -0.60 4.75
C THR A 324 -1.64 0.86 4.55
N VAL A 325 -2.52 1.37 5.43
CA VAL A 325 -3.12 2.71 5.32
C VAL A 325 -2.08 3.83 5.24
N GLY A 326 -0.90 3.68 5.85
CA GLY A 326 0.19 4.64 5.74
C GLY A 326 0.70 4.82 4.30
N GLY A 327 0.62 3.78 3.47
CA GLY A 327 0.95 3.82 2.05
C GLY A 327 0.04 4.74 1.23
N VAL A 328 -1.19 4.99 1.68
CA VAL A 328 -2.12 5.95 1.06
C VAL A 328 -1.54 7.37 1.17
N CYS A 329 -1.10 7.75 2.38
CA CYS A 329 -0.54 9.07 2.63
C CYS A 329 0.75 9.28 1.83
N THR A 330 1.70 8.36 1.93
CA THR A 330 3.01 8.48 1.26
C THR A 330 2.93 8.30 -0.25
N GLY A 331 1.96 7.51 -0.72
CA GLY A 331 1.78 7.19 -2.14
C GLY A 331 0.98 8.20 -2.94
N LEU A 332 0.19 9.06 -2.27
CA LEU A 332 -0.63 10.10 -2.92
C LEU A 332 -0.26 11.53 -2.49
N GLY A 333 0.57 11.71 -1.47
CA GLY A 333 0.86 13.03 -0.90
C GLY A 333 -0.33 13.62 -0.12
N VAL A 334 -1.15 12.76 0.47
CA VAL A 334 -2.37 13.12 1.21
C VAL A 334 -2.07 13.11 2.71
N PRO A 335 -2.49 14.12 3.48
CA PRO A 335 -2.24 14.13 4.91
C PRO A 335 -3.25 13.22 5.65
N PRO A 336 -2.88 12.64 6.81
CA PRO A 336 -3.71 11.61 7.47
C PRO A 336 -5.15 12.04 7.80
N GLN A 337 -5.40 13.32 8.10
CA GLN A 337 -6.75 13.84 8.39
C GLN A 337 -7.72 13.77 7.20
N ASN A 338 -7.21 13.57 5.99
CA ASN A 338 -8.00 13.36 4.77
C ASN A 338 -8.28 11.87 4.52
N VAL A 339 -7.77 10.95 5.32
CA VAL A 339 -8.18 9.54 5.27
C VAL A 339 -9.50 9.38 6.00
N GLY A 340 -10.52 8.91 5.28
CA GLY A 340 -11.88 8.69 5.78
C GLY A 340 -12.12 7.24 6.15
N GLU A 341 -13.06 6.61 5.45
CA GLU A 341 -13.39 5.20 5.65
C GLU A 341 -12.26 4.30 5.14
N VAL A 342 -11.87 3.30 5.94
CA VAL A 342 -10.84 2.31 5.60
C VAL A 342 -11.47 0.93 5.69
N TYR A 343 -11.73 0.33 4.54
CA TYR A 343 -12.35 -0.98 4.44
C TYR A 343 -11.30 -2.08 4.33
N GLY A 344 -11.36 -3.04 5.25
CA GLY A 344 -10.55 -4.24 5.20
C GLY A 344 -11.27 -5.33 4.42
N VAL A 345 -10.64 -5.90 3.39
CA VAL A 345 -11.19 -7.05 2.67
C VAL A 345 -10.57 -8.31 3.24
N VAL A 346 -11.43 -9.18 3.75
CA VAL A 346 -11.07 -10.43 4.41
C VAL A 346 -11.81 -11.56 3.73
N LYS A 347 -11.09 -12.64 3.41
CA LYS A 347 -11.70 -13.87 2.92
C LYS A 347 -12.15 -14.72 4.11
N ALA A 348 -13.27 -15.44 3.99
CA ALA A 348 -13.82 -16.32 5.03
C ALA A 348 -12.90 -17.49 5.42
N TYR A 349 -11.78 -17.65 4.73
CA TYR A 349 -10.68 -18.55 5.05
C TYR A 349 -9.38 -17.86 4.61
N THR A 350 -8.23 -18.43 4.94
CA THR A 350 -6.95 -17.77 4.65
C THR A 350 -6.28 -18.45 3.46
N THR A 351 -5.64 -17.64 2.61
CA THR A 351 -4.82 -18.14 1.50
C THR A 351 -3.47 -17.44 1.47
N ARG A 352 -2.43 -18.15 1.03
CA ARG A 352 -1.08 -17.60 0.85
C ARG A 352 -0.44 -18.15 -0.41
N VAL A 353 0.28 -17.29 -1.14
CA VAL A 353 1.16 -17.68 -2.25
C VAL A 353 2.60 -17.65 -1.77
N GLY A 354 3.38 -18.65 -2.19
CA GLY A 354 4.81 -18.72 -1.85
C GLY A 354 5.10 -19.31 -0.49
N ILE A 355 6.38 -19.28 -0.13
CA ILE A 355 6.89 -19.86 1.11
C ILE A 355 6.63 -18.96 2.33
N GLY A 356 6.96 -19.46 3.52
CA GLY A 356 6.83 -18.79 4.80
C GLY A 356 5.77 -19.39 5.71
N ALA A 357 5.79 -19.01 6.98
CA ALA A 357 4.91 -19.57 8.00
C ALA A 357 3.44 -19.27 7.69
N PHE A 358 2.58 -20.28 7.87
CA PHE A 358 1.15 -20.15 7.68
C PHE A 358 0.46 -20.93 8.81
N PRO A 359 0.21 -20.29 9.96
CA PRO A 359 -0.21 -20.99 11.18
C PRO A 359 -1.49 -21.81 11.02
N THR A 360 -2.45 -21.34 10.22
CA THR A 360 -3.73 -22.03 9.99
C THR A 360 -3.78 -22.90 8.74
N GLU A 361 -2.64 -23.12 8.07
CA GLU A 361 -2.57 -23.95 6.87
C GLU A 361 -3.13 -25.35 7.09
N GLN A 362 -3.88 -25.84 6.11
CA GLN A 362 -4.43 -27.19 6.11
C GLN A 362 -3.76 -28.02 5.02
N LEU A 363 -2.85 -28.91 5.42
CA LEU A 363 -2.19 -29.89 4.55
C LEU A 363 -2.98 -31.21 4.54
N ASN A 364 -4.28 -31.11 4.27
CA ASN A 364 -5.24 -32.21 4.31
C ASN A 364 -6.42 -31.93 3.35
N GLU A 365 -7.44 -32.78 3.36
CA GLU A 365 -8.62 -32.71 2.50
C GLU A 365 -9.38 -31.38 2.60
N ILE A 366 -9.34 -30.69 3.76
CA ILE A 366 -9.95 -29.38 3.92
C ILE A 366 -9.21 -28.33 3.10
N GLY A 367 -7.88 -28.33 3.14
CA GLY A 367 -7.07 -27.41 2.35
C GLY A 367 -7.32 -27.56 0.86
N GLU A 368 -7.42 -28.81 0.38
CA GLU A 368 -7.74 -29.12 -1.02
C GLU A 368 -9.17 -28.70 -1.41
N LEU A 369 -10.14 -28.90 -0.50
CA LEU A 369 -11.51 -28.48 -0.69
C LEU A 369 -11.62 -26.95 -0.83
N LEU A 370 -11.01 -26.20 0.09
CA LEU A 370 -10.97 -24.73 0.05
C LEU A 370 -10.27 -24.24 -1.23
N GLN A 371 -9.16 -24.88 -1.61
CA GLN A 371 -8.43 -24.54 -2.83
C GLN A 371 -9.29 -24.76 -4.08
N THR A 372 -9.98 -25.89 -4.17
CA THR A 372 -10.78 -26.28 -5.33
C THR A 372 -12.03 -25.40 -5.45
N ARG A 373 -12.86 -25.35 -4.40
CA ARG A 373 -14.09 -24.53 -4.40
C ARG A 373 -13.79 -23.04 -4.56
N GLY A 374 -12.72 -22.56 -3.91
CA GLY A 374 -12.30 -21.17 -3.98
C GLY A 374 -11.62 -20.76 -5.28
N HIS A 375 -11.33 -21.71 -6.18
CA HIS A 375 -10.49 -21.52 -7.38
C HIS A 375 -9.16 -20.83 -7.01
N GLU A 376 -8.49 -21.34 -5.98
CA GLU A 376 -7.30 -20.72 -5.41
C GLU A 376 -6.04 -21.10 -6.18
N VAL A 377 -5.99 -20.57 -7.40
CA VAL A 377 -4.89 -20.71 -8.35
C VAL A 377 -4.56 -19.33 -8.92
N GLY A 378 -3.27 -19.01 -9.05
CA GLY A 378 -2.82 -17.76 -9.63
C GLY A 378 -3.20 -17.66 -11.11
N VAL A 379 -3.88 -16.57 -11.49
CA VAL A 379 -4.39 -16.37 -12.87
C VAL A 379 -3.26 -16.33 -13.90
N THR A 380 -2.15 -15.66 -13.57
CA THR A 380 -1.00 -15.53 -14.49
C THR A 380 -0.04 -16.73 -14.40
N THR A 381 0.19 -17.25 -13.19
CA THR A 381 1.26 -18.23 -12.93
C THR A 381 0.79 -19.68 -12.92
N GLY A 382 -0.52 -19.92 -12.80
CA GLY A 382 -1.08 -21.26 -12.59
C GLY A 382 -0.72 -21.90 -11.25
N ARG A 383 -0.03 -21.18 -10.35
CA ARG A 383 0.41 -21.73 -9.06
C ARG A 383 -0.77 -21.88 -8.11
N LYS A 384 -0.95 -23.08 -7.58
CA LYS A 384 -1.87 -23.38 -6.49
C LYS A 384 -1.52 -22.56 -5.25
N ARG A 385 -2.52 -21.94 -4.61
CA ARG A 385 -2.34 -21.21 -3.36
C ARG A 385 -2.48 -22.17 -2.17
N ARG A 386 -1.67 -21.94 -1.14
CA ARG A 386 -1.82 -22.62 0.15
C ARG A 386 -3.11 -22.13 0.79
N CYS A 387 -3.87 -23.04 1.40
CA CYS A 387 -5.17 -22.74 2.00
C CYS A 387 -5.21 -23.17 3.46
N GLY A 388 -5.93 -22.39 4.27
CA GLY A 388 -6.02 -22.60 5.71
C GLY A 388 -7.28 -21.98 6.29
N TRP A 389 -7.55 -22.28 7.55
CA TRP A 389 -8.68 -21.70 8.27
C TRP A 389 -8.55 -20.18 8.42
N LEU A 390 -9.68 -19.51 8.70
CA LEU A 390 -9.64 -18.10 9.07
C LEU A 390 -8.80 -17.92 10.33
N ASP A 391 -7.95 -16.90 10.32
CA ASP A 391 -7.07 -16.57 11.44
C ASP A 391 -7.42 -15.17 11.96
N LEU A 392 -7.93 -15.10 13.19
CA LEU A 392 -8.32 -13.85 13.81
C LEU A 392 -7.14 -13.12 14.47
N VAL A 393 -6.00 -13.80 14.71
CA VAL A 393 -4.79 -13.15 15.21
C VAL A 393 -4.25 -12.21 14.15
N ILE A 394 -4.17 -12.67 12.90
CA ILE A 394 -3.70 -11.83 11.80
C ILE A 394 -4.67 -10.68 11.48
N LEU A 395 -5.98 -10.90 11.61
CA LEU A 395 -6.97 -9.85 11.33
C LEU A 395 -6.95 -8.76 12.39
N ARG A 396 -6.83 -9.12 13.68
CA ARG A 396 -6.63 -8.13 14.74
C ARG A 396 -5.34 -7.35 14.52
N TYR A 397 -4.25 -8.03 14.18
CA TYR A 397 -2.98 -7.37 13.85
C TYR A 397 -3.11 -6.40 12.66
N ALA A 398 -3.74 -6.83 11.57
CA ALA A 398 -4.00 -5.97 10.41
C ALA A 398 -4.90 -4.77 10.79
N HIS A 399 -5.87 -4.95 11.67
CA HIS A 399 -6.71 -3.86 12.17
C HIS A 399 -5.92 -2.86 13.04
N MET A 400 -5.01 -3.33 13.92
CA MET A 400 -4.17 -2.45 14.74
C MET A 400 -3.36 -1.46 13.87
N ILE A 401 -2.92 -1.89 12.69
CA ILE A 401 -2.13 -1.07 11.77
C ILE A 401 -3.01 -0.16 10.92
N ASN A 402 -4.12 -0.69 10.40
CA ASN A 402 -4.90 -0.01 9.37
C ASN A 402 -6.09 0.79 9.91
N GLY A 403 -6.52 0.55 11.15
CA GLY A 403 -7.66 1.24 11.75
C GLY A 403 -8.95 1.03 10.96
N PHE A 404 -9.22 -0.19 10.51
CA PHE A 404 -10.40 -0.49 9.67
C PHE A 404 -11.71 0.01 10.29
N THR A 405 -12.50 0.73 9.49
CA THR A 405 -13.82 1.23 9.89
C THR A 405 -14.92 0.19 9.67
N ALA A 406 -14.75 -0.69 8.68
CA ALA A 406 -15.56 -1.88 8.48
C ALA A 406 -14.80 -2.93 7.66
N PHE A 407 -15.27 -4.17 7.69
CA PHE A 407 -14.78 -5.26 6.85
C PHE A 407 -15.74 -5.61 5.71
N ALA A 408 -15.17 -6.12 4.62
CA ALA A 408 -15.87 -6.89 3.60
C ALA A 408 -15.42 -8.36 3.72
N LEU A 409 -16.32 -9.24 4.18
CA LEU A 409 -16.08 -10.68 4.27
C LEU A 409 -16.42 -11.34 2.95
N THR A 410 -15.45 -11.91 2.25
CA THR A 410 -15.65 -12.49 0.92
C THR A 410 -15.57 -14.01 0.93
N LYS A 411 -16.15 -14.63 -0.11
CA LYS A 411 -16.08 -16.07 -0.37
C LYS A 411 -16.69 -16.91 0.77
N LEU A 412 -17.77 -16.43 1.38
CA LEU A 412 -18.48 -17.17 2.40
C LEU A 412 -19.08 -18.47 1.85
N ASP A 413 -19.55 -18.44 0.59
CA ASP A 413 -20.11 -19.55 -0.19
C ASP A 413 -19.17 -20.76 -0.33
N ILE A 414 -17.87 -20.54 -0.15
CA ILE A 414 -16.87 -21.61 -0.19
C ILE A 414 -17.03 -22.55 1.00
N LEU A 415 -17.49 -22.04 2.14
CA LEU A 415 -17.66 -22.80 3.38
C LEU A 415 -19.01 -23.56 3.45
N ASP A 416 -19.90 -23.36 2.47
CA ASP A 416 -21.28 -23.89 2.45
C ASP A 416 -21.39 -25.40 2.67
N VAL A 417 -20.36 -26.17 2.28
CA VAL A 417 -20.39 -27.64 2.28
C VAL A 417 -19.85 -28.27 3.56
N LEU A 418 -19.25 -27.48 4.45
CA LEU A 418 -18.56 -27.99 5.63
C LEU A 418 -19.53 -28.36 6.76
N ASP A 419 -19.20 -29.42 7.50
CA ASP A 419 -19.89 -29.82 8.74
C ASP A 419 -19.44 -29.00 9.96
N GLU A 420 -18.14 -28.73 10.05
CA GLU A 420 -17.48 -27.96 11.11
C GLU A 420 -16.50 -26.99 10.45
N ILE A 421 -16.46 -25.77 10.95
CA ILE A 421 -15.52 -24.72 10.52
C ILE A 421 -14.66 -24.37 11.74
N LYS A 422 -13.33 -24.41 11.57
CA LYS A 422 -12.41 -23.96 12.61
C LYS A 422 -11.96 -22.54 12.33
N VAL A 423 -11.78 -21.75 13.39
CA VAL A 423 -11.26 -20.39 13.31
C VAL A 423 -10.13 -20.24 14.33
N GLY A 424 -8.94 -19.85 13.88
CA GLY A 424 -7.80 -19.60 14.76
C GLY A 424 -8.03 -18.33 15.58
N VAL A 425 -8.19 -18.44 16.89
CA VAL A 425 -8.50 -17.31 17.78
C VAL A 425 -7.28 -16.77 18.50
N ALA A 426 -6.26 -17.59 18.72
CA ALA A 426 -5.05 -17.21 19.45
C ALA A 426 -3.84 -18.06 19.04
N TYR A 427 -2.65 -17.53 19.32
CA TYR A 427 -1.39 -18.25 19.22
C TYR A 427 -0.85 -18.58 20.60
N LYS A 428 -0.27 -19.77 20.72
CA LYS A 428 0.56 -20.19 21.84
C LYS A 428 1.99 -20.36 21.37
N LEU A 429 2.93 -19.86 22.16
CA LEU A 429 4.36 -20.08 21.96
C LEU A 429 4.91 -20.72 23.24
N ASN A 430 5.47 -21.92 23.12
CA ASN A 430 5.93 -22.71 24.26
C ASN A 430 4.84 -22.87 25.34
N GLY A 431 3.62 -23.22 24.92
CA GLY A 431 2.45 -23.41 25.78
C GLY A 431 1.81 -22.12 26.33
N LYS A 432 2.39 -20.94 26.10
CA LYS A 432 1.84 -19.66 26.61
C LYS A 432 1.15 -18.88 25.50
N LYS A 433 -0.07 -18.40 25.78
CA LYS A 433 -0.84 -17.54 24.87
C LYS A 433 -0.12 -16.19 24.71
N ILE A 434 0.09 -15.77 23.47
CA ILE A 434 0.74 -14.48 23.15
C ILE A 434 -0.29 -13.47 22.63
N PRO A 435 -0.21 -12.18 23.03
CA PRO A 435 -1.17 -11.15 22.61
C PRO A 435 -0.76 -10.44 21.31
N TYR A 436 0.34 -10.85 20.67
CA TYR A 436 0.91 -10.19 19.50
C TYR A 436 1.14 -11.17 18.34
N PHE A 437 1.23 -10.63 17.13
CA PHE A 437 1.67 -11.37 15.95
C PHE A 437 3.22 -11.40 15.90
N PRO A 438 3.88 -12.58 15.87
CA PRO A 438 5.34 -12.63 15.82
C PRO A 438 5.93 -12.03 14.54
N ALA A 439 6.90 -11.12 14.70
CA ALA A 439 7.60 -10.50 13.57
C ALA A 439 8.65 -11.44 12.94
N ASN A 440 9.33 -12.28 13.75
CA ASN A 440 10.34 -13.21 13.27
C ASN A 440 9.68 -14.50 12.74
N MET A 441 10.13 -14.93 11.55
CA MET A 441 9.58 -16.10 10.86
C MET A 441 9.75 -17.41 11.64
N ASP A 442 10.90 -17.61 12.30
CA ASP A 442 11.18 -18.84 13.04
C ASP A 442 10.32 -18.94 14.30
N ILE A 443 9.96 -17.80 14.90
CA ILE A 443 8.99 -17.75 15.99
C ILE A 443 7.59 -18.02 15.45
N LEU A 444 7.20 -17.36 14.35
CA LEU A 444 5.87 -17.54 13.73
C LEU A 444 5.64 -19.00 13.30
N GLN A 445 6.67 -19.70 12.84
CA GLN A 445 6.57 -21.11 12.44
C GLN A 445 6.38 -22.07 13.64
N LYS A 446 6.76 -21.64 14.85
CA LYS A 446 6.65 -22.44 16.08
C LYS A 446 5.34 -22.20 16.84
N VAL A 447 4.48 -21.30 16.39
CA VAL A 447 3.23 -21.03 17.09
C VAL A 447 2.28 -22.21 16.95
N GLU A 448 1.64 -22.56 18.06
CA GLU A 448 0.51 -23.46 18.09
C GLU A 448 -0.77 -22.62 18.02
N VAL A 449 -1.67 -22.96 17.09
CA VAL A 449 -2.94 -22.24 16.94
C VAL A 449 -3.98 -22.84 17.87
N GLU A 450 -4.62 -21.97 18.65
CA GLU A 450 -5.84 -22.28 19.39
C GLU A 450 -7.04 -22.01 18.48
N TYR A 451 -7.87 -23.03 18.26
CA TYR A 451 -9.03 -22.96 17.37
C TYR A 451 -10.34 -22.97 18.16
N GLU A 452 -11.28 -22.15 17.71
CA GLU A 452 -12.69 -22.32 18.03
C GLU A 452 -13.39 -23.08 16.92
N LYS A 453 -14.35 -23.94 17.30
CA LYS A 453 -15.11 -24.79 16.39
C LYS A 453 -16.53 -24.26 16.26
N LEU A 454 -16.94 -23.99 15.03
CA LEU A 454 -18.28 -23.51 14.71
C LEU A 454 -18.99 -24.56 13.85
N PRO A 455 -20.31 -24.77 14.04
CA PRO A 455 -21.07 -25.66 13.18
C PRO A 455 -21.19 -25.07 11.78
N GLY A 456 -20.84 -25.85 10.76
CA GLY A 456 -21.10 -25.51 9.37
C GLY A 456 -22.59 -25.61 9.03
N TRP A 457 -23.00 -24.89 7.96
CA TRP A 457 -24.40 -24.72 7.61
C TRP A 457 -24.95 -25.68 6.57
N LYS A 458 -24.09 -26.37 5.78
CA LYS A 458 -24.50 -27.38 4.79
C LYS A 458 -25.64 -26.91 3.88
N SER A 459 -25.57 -25.66 3.42
CA SER A 459 -26.62 -25.01 2.65
C SER A 459 -25.99 -24.00 1.70
N ASP A 460 -26.50 -23.93 0.48
CA ASP A 460 -26.02 -23.02 -0.56
C ASP A 460 -26.43 -21.57 -0.23
N THR A 461 -25.45 -20.68 -0.14
CA THR A 461 -25.65 -19.25 0.15
C THR A 461 -25.54 -18.37 -1.09
N THR A 462 -25.25 -18.92 -2.26
CA THR A 462 -24.92 -18.14 -3.47
C THR A 462 -26.05 -17.25 -3.99
N ALA A 463 -27.30 -17.61 -3.69
CA ALA A 463 -28.50 -16.85 -4.04
C ALA A 463 -28.85 -15.76 -3.02
N ALA A 464 -28.21 -15.71 -1.84
CA ALA A 464 -28.52 -14.73 -0.81
C ALA A 464 -28.21 -13.30 -1.27
N ARG A 465 -29.12 -12.35 -0.98
CA ARG A 465 -28.99 -10.92 -1.33
C ARG A 465 -29.23 -9.99 -0.15
N LYS A 466 -29.82 -10.49 0.93
CA LYS A 466 -29.97 -9.78 2.20
C LYS A 466 -29.54 -10.68 3.37
N TRP A 467 -29.29 -10.07 4.52
CA TRP A 467 -28.89 -10.77 5.75
C TRP A 467 -29.81 -11.95 6.11
N ASP A 468 -31.11 -11.74 6.01
CA ASP A 468 -32.12 -12.74 6.39
C ASP A 468 -32.18 -13.94 5.44
N ASP A 469 -31.55 -13.86 4.26
CA ASP A 469 -31.42 -15.01 3.35
C ASP A 469 -30.32 -15.99 3.83
N LEU A 470 -29.38 -15.52 4.67
CA LEU A 470 -28.28 -16.36 5.15
C LEU A 470 -28.77 -17.34 6.23
N PRO A 471 -28.34 -18.61 6.20
CA PRO A 471 -28.64 -19.57 7.26
C PRO A 471 -28.20 -19.06 8.64
N PRO A 472 -28.93 -19.35 9.73
CA PRO A 472 -28.56 -18.88 11.07
C PRO A 472 -27.12 -19.20 11.51
N LYS A 473 -26.58 -20.34 11.07
CA LYS A 473 -25.20 -20.75 11.33
C LYS A 473 -24.17 -19.89 10.56
N ALA A 474 -24.48 -19.47 9.32
CA ALA A 474 -23.65 -18.54 8.56
C ALA A 474 -23.68 -17.14 9.18
N GLN A 475 -24.86 -16.68 9.61
CA GLN A 475 -24.99 -15.44 10.37
C GLN A 475 -24.19 -15.48 11.69
N ASN A 476 -24.19 -16.62 12.39
CA ASN A 476 -23.39 -16.81 13.60
C ASN A 476 -21.89 -16.77 13.32
N TYR A 477 -21.44 -17.32 12.19
CA TYR A 477 -20.04 -17.20 11.76
C TYR A 477 -19.63 -15.74 11.55
N ILE A 478 -20.46 -14.95 10.87
CA ILE A 478 -20.22 -13.52 10.63
C ILE A 478 -20.15 -12.75 11.96
N ARG A 479 -21.15 -12.92 12.83
CA ARG A 479 -21.17 -12.31 14.18
C ARG A 479 -19.96 -12.72 15.01
N PHE A 480 -19.53 -13.99 14.92
CA PHE A 480 -18.36 -14.48 15.61
C PHE A 480 -17.10 -13.72 15.17
N VAL A 481 -16.91 -13.51 13.87
CA VAL A 481 -15.78 -12.74 13.33
C VAL A 481 -15.82 -11.27 13.79
N GLU A 482 -16.98 -10.61 13.69
CA GLU A 482 -17.16 -9.22 14.15
C GLU A 482 -16.81 -9.06 15.63
N ASN A 483 -17.35 -9.92 16.49
CA ASN A 483 -17.15 -9.86 17.93
C ASN A 483 -15.67 -10.03 18.33
N HIS A 484 -14.92 -10.84 17.60
CA HIS A 484 -13.50 -11.08 17.91
C HIS A 484 -12.57 -9.99 17.41
N ILE A 485 -12.96 -9.24 16.38
CA ILE A 485 -12.13 -8.16 15.82
C ILE A 485 -12.54 -6.80 16.39
N GLY A 486 -13.81 -6.64 16.80
CA GLY A 486 -14.35 -5.36 17.29
C GLY A 486 -14.68 -4.38 16.17
N VAL A 487 -14.83 -4.86 14.93
CA VAL A 487 -15.08 -4.04 13.73
C VAL A 487 -16.25 -4.66 12.96
N PRO A 488 -17.24 -3.86 12.52
CA PRO A 488 -18.41 -4.38 11.83
C PRO A 488 -18.07 -4.89 10.43
N ILE A 489 -18.82 -5.87 9.95
CA ILE A 489 -18.79 -6.37 8.57
C ILE A 489 -19.89 -5.65 7.79
N LYS A 490 -19.48 -4.79 6.85
CA LYS A 490 -20.40 -4.03 5.99
C LYS A 490 -20.85 -4.81 4.77
N TRP A 491 -19.99 -5.70 4.26
CA TRP A 491 -20.29 -6.50 3.07
C TRP A 491 -19.97 -7.97 3.27
N VAL A 492 -20.84 -8.83 2.73
CA VAL A 492 -20.66 -10.29 2.71
C VAL A 492 -20.77 -10.80 1.28
N GLY A 493 -19.68 -11.35 0.76
CA GLY A 493 -19.60 -11.92 -0.57
C GLY A 493 -19.92 -13.41 -0.58
N VAL A 494 -20.98 -13.79 -1.30
CA VAL A 494 -21.47 -15.17 -1.49
C VAL A 494 -21.36 -15.65 -2.95
N GLY A 495 -20.56 -14.99 -3.78
CA GLY A 495 -20.45 -15.36 -5.19
C GLY A 495 -19.55 -14.42 -5.98
N LYS A 496 -19.46 -14.66 -7.31
CA LYS A 496 -18.54 -13.93 -8.20
C LYS A 496 -19.06 -12.58 -8.69
N SER A 497 -20.37 -12.43 -8.91
CA SER A 497 -20.94 -11.20 -9.44
C SER A 497 -20.95 -10.08 -8.39
N ARG A 498 -21.11 -8.84 -8.86
CA ARG A 498 -21.31 -7.67 -8.00
C ARG A 498 -22.55 -7.82 -7.11
N GLU A 499 -23.63 -8.39 -7.66
CA GLU A 499 -24.89 -8.64 -6.94
C GLU A 499 -24.76 -9.66 -5.81
N SER A 500 -23.76 -10.55 -5.86
CA SER A 500 -23.47 -11.50 -4.78
C SER A 500 -22.74 -10.86 -3.59
N MET A 501 -22.72 -9.53 -3.49
CA MET A 501 -22.18 -8.80 -2.35
C MET A 501 -23.33 -8.21 -1.52
N ILE A 502 -23.70 -8.91 -0.44
CA ILE A 502 -24.75 -8.48 0.49
C ILE A 502 -24.24 -7.27 1.27
N GLN A 503 -24.93 -6.15 1.19
CA GLN A 503 -24.65 -4.98 2.04
C GLN A 503 -25.47 -5.07 3.33
N MET A 504 -24.79 -4.87 4.46
CA MET A 504 -25.37 -5.02 5.80
C MET A 504 -25.95 -3.71 6.34
N PHE A 505 -25.32 -2.57 6.03
CA PHE A 505 -25.73 -1.23 6.45
C PHE A 505 -25.16 -0.13 5.55
#